data_AF-A0A0C2DBZ2-F1
#
_entry.id   AF-A0A0C2DBZ2-F1
#
_cell.length_a   1.000
_cell.length_b   1.000
_cell.length_c   1.000
_cell.angle_alpha   90.00
_cell.angle_beta   90.00
_cell.angle_gamma   90.00
#
_symmetry.space_group_name_H-M   'P 1'
#
loop_
_entity.id
_entity.type
_entity.pdbx_description
1 polymer ?
#
loop_
_entity_poly.entity_id
_entity_poly.type
_entity_poly.pdbx_seq_one_letter_code
_entity_poly.pdbx_strand_id
1 'polypeptide(L)'
;MENIIRIHNANNEEAWREILKWENLLHPECAEPKLKSFKGDAKKITPRARFRNLFLGYDLPFDRHDWVVDRCGIKEIQYVIDYYDGGSVDPRSKLFTILDVRPAINDLGNIWDRMVVAYWRFKFDFLGMTPKLPIPPTEGDAHVPH
;
A
#
# COMPACT_ATOMS: atom_id res chain seq x y z
N MET A 1 24.18 -11.23 -5.20
CA MET A 1 23.03 -11.98 -4.63
C MET A 1 22.54 -11.34 -3.33
N GLU A 2 23.44 -11.02 -2.38
CA GLU A 2 23.08 -10.34 -1.12
C GLU A 2 22.36 -8.99 -1.29
N ASN A 3 22.79 -8.17 -2.26
CA ASN A 3 22.15 -6.87 -2.52
C ASN A 3 20.69 -7.00 -2.99
N ILE A 4 20.37 -8.03 -3.78
CA ILE A 4 19.02 -8.29 -4.27
C ILE A 4 18.11 -8.72 -3.11
N ILE A 5 18.61 -9.57 -2.21
CA ILE A 5 17.86 -10.01 -1.02
C ILE A 5 17.55 -8.83 -0.09
N ARG A 6 18.53 -7.96 0.17
CA ARG A 6 18.34 -6.74 0.99
C ARG A 6 17.26 -5.82 0.41
N ILE A 7 17.27 -5.68 -0.91
CA ILE A 7 16.31 -4.91 -1.67
C ILE A 7 14.88 -5.48 -1.54
N HIS A 8 14.69 -6.79 -1.72
CA HIS A 8 13.38 -7.42 -1.56
C HIS A 8 12.84 -7.30 -0.13
N ASN A 9 13.71 -7.43 0.88
CA ASN A 9 13.32 -7.24 2.27
C ASN A 9 12.85 -5.81 2.54
N ALA A 10 13.56 -4.80 2.01
CA ALA A 10 13.14 -3.41 2.13
C ALA A 10 11.78 -3.14 1.48
N ASN A 11 11.51 -3.72 0.30
CA ASN A 11 10.21 -3.59 -0.37
C ASN A 11 9.07 -4.26 0.42
N ASN A 12 9.33 -5.44 1.01
CA ASN A 12 8.36 -6.11 1.87
C ASN A 12 8.10 -5.31 3.16
N GLU A 13 9.13 -4.74 3.78
CA GLU A 13 8.97 -3.87 4.95
C GLU A 13 8.13 -2.65 4.62
N GLU A 14 8.35 -2.00 3.47
CA GLU A 14 7.55 -0.86 3.05
C GLU A 14 6.10 -1.26 2.75
N ALA A 15 5.88 -2.39 2.08
CA ALA A 15 4.54 -2.93 1.87
C ALA A 15 3.81 -3.19 3.19
N TRP A 16 4.52 -3.73 4.19
CA TRP A 16 3.97 -3.91 5.54
C TRP A 16 3.63 -2.57 6.21
N ARG A 17 4.51 -1.56 6.13
CA ARG A 17 4.24 -0.21 6.65
C ARG A 17 2.98 0.39 6.04
N GLU A 18 2.81 0.26 4.72
CA GLU A 18 1.60 0.74 4.04
C GLU A 18 0.35 0.02 4.54
N ILE A 19 0.39 -1.30 4.73
CA ILE A 19 -0.73 -2.04 5.36
C ILE A 19 -1.03 -1.48 6.75
N LEU A 20 -0.01 -1.26 7.58
CA LEU A 20 -0.19 -0.68 8.91
C LEU A 20 -0.81 0.72 8.86
N LYS A 21 -0.50 1.53 7.84
CA LYS A 21 -1.16 2.84 7.64
C LYS A 21 -2.67 2.67 7.38
N TRP A 22 -3.06 1.71 6.54
CA TRP A 22 -4.47 1.38 6.30
C TRP A 22 -5.17 0.93 7.58
N GLU A 23 -4.56 0.01 8.33
CA GLU A 23 -5.12 -0.55 9.55
C GLU A 23 -5.23 0.51 10.66
N ASN A 24 -4.19 1.30 10.91
CA ASN A 24 -4.21 2.37 11.91
C ASN A 24 -5.24 3.47 11.59
N LEU A 25 -5.47 3.73 10.30
CA LEU A 25 -6.39 4.76 9.85
C LEU A 25 -7.86 4.35 10.02
N LEU A 26 -8.19 3.12 9.66
CA LEU A 26 -9.59 2.67 9.51
C LEU A 26 -10.02 1.70 10.60
N HIS A 27 -9.07 1.01 11.22
CA HIS A 27 -9.30 -0.05 12.19
C HIS A 27 -8.46 0.11 13.47
N PRO A 28 -8.53 1.27 14.16
CA PRO A 28 -7.76 1.53 15.37
C PRO A 28 -8.13 0.61 16.54
N GLU A 29 -9.24 -0.14 16.45
CA GLU A 29 -9.63 -1.16 17.43
C GLU A 29 -8.63 -2.31 17.55
N CYS A 30 -7.84 -2.59 16.50
CA CYS A 30 -6.80 -3.61 16.53
C CYS A 30 -5.42 -2.96 16.63
N ALA A 31 -4.83 -3.02 17.83
CA ALA A 31 -3.53 -2.42 18.10
C ALA A 31 -2.35 -3.14 17.42
N GLU A 32 -2.47 -4.44 17.16
CA GLU A 32 -1.38 -5.27 16.63
C GLU A 32 -1.89 -6.24 15.55
N PRO A 33 -2.16 -5.77 14.31
CA PRO A 33 -2.48 -6.64 13.19
C PRO A 33 -1.27 -7.52 12.82
N LYS A 34 -1.53 -8.78 12.43
CA LYS A 34 -0.48 -9.78 12.16
C LYS A 34 -0.53 -10.27 10.73
N LEU A 35 0.65 -10.44 10.11
CA LEU A 35 0.75 -11.07 8.81
C LEU A 35 0.54 -12.58 8.96
N LYS A 36 -0.57 -13.11 8.43
CA LYS A 36 -0.89 -14.54 8.50
C LYS A 36 -0.28 -15.32 7.33
N SER A 37 -0.34 -14.76 6.14
CA SER A 37 0.28 -15.36 4.96
C SER A 37 0.59 -14.31 3.89
N PHE A 38 1.59 -14.59 3.06
CA PHE A 38 1.91 -13.78 1.89
C PHE A 38 2.13 -14.72 0.70
N LYS A 39 1.56 -14.37 -0.45
CA LYS A 39 1.74 -15.14 -1.69
C LYS A 39 1.97 -14.20 -2.86
N GLY A 40 3.05 -14.41 -3.60
CA GLY A 40 3.31 -13.75 -4.88
C GLY A 40 2.60 -14.46 -6.03
N ASP A 41 2.04 -13.68 -6.96
CA ASP A 41 1.51 -14.14 -8.25
C ASP A 41 1.68 -13.05 -9.32
N ALA A 42 2.90 -12.94 -9.86
CA ALA A 42 3.26 -11.98 -10.89
C ALA A 42 2.40 -12.08 -12.17
N LYS A 43 1.81 -13.25 -12.47
CA LYS A 43 0.99 -13.43 -13.68
C LYS A 43 -0.41 -12.86 -13.53
N LYS A 44 -0.86 -12.64 -12.30
CA LYS A 44 -2.24 -12.26 -11.98
C LYS A 44 -2.41 -10.74 -11.94
N ILE A 45 -2.20 -10.07 -13.07
CA ILE A 45 -2.36 -8.61 -13.17
C ILE A 45 -3.77 -8.18 -12.73
N THR A 46 -3.85 -7.17 -11.85
CA THR A 46 -5.12 -6.68 -11.31
C THR A 46 -5.98 -6.00 -12.39
N PRO A 47 -7.33 -6.06 -12.32
CA PRO A 47 -8.19 -5.33 -13.24
C PRO A 47 -7.90 -3.83 -13.28
N ARG A 48 -7.55 -3.24 -12.12
CA ARG A 48 -7.14 -1.83 -12.00
C ARG A 48 -5.85 -1.55 -12.76
N ALA A 49 -4.83 -2.40 -12.65
CA ALA A 49 -3.59 -2.26 -13.41
C ALA A 49 -3.83 -2.40 -14.92
N ARG A 50 -4.65 -3.38 -15.35
CA ARG A 50 -5.02 -3.55 -16.76
C ARG A 50 -5.72 -2.31 -17.32
N PHE A 51 -6.68 -1.76 -16.57
CA PHE A 51 -7.38 -0.55 -16.98
C PHE A 51 -6.43 0.65 -17.11
N ARG A 52 -5.57 0.88 -16.11
CA ARG A 52 -4.59 1.97 -16.15
C ARG A 52 -3.62 1.84 -17.32
N ASN A 53 -3.17 0.63 -17.62
CA ASN A 53 -2.30 0.39 -18.76
C ASN A 53 -3.02 0.64 -20.09
N LEU A 54 -4.21 0.06 -20.27
CA LEU A 54 -4.93 0.13 -21.54
C LEU A 54 -5.45 1.53 -21.87
N PHE A 55 -5.93 2.28 -20.86
CA PHE A 55 -6.62 3.56 -21.09
C PHE A 55 -5.79 4.79 -20.75
N LEU A 56 -4.81 4.68 -19.86
CA LEU A 56 -4.00 5.81 -19.38
C LEU A 56 -2.52 5.67 -19.71
N GLY A 57 -2.10 4.55 -20.33
CA GLY A 57 -0.71 4.33 -20.76
C GLY A 57 0.28 4.07 -19.63
N TYR A 58 -0.18 3.76 -18.41
CA TYR A 58 0.72 3.41 -17.30
C TYR A 58 1.36 2.04 -17.49
N ASP A 59 2.54 1.84 -16.93
CA ASP A 59 3.18 0.53 -16.92
C ASP A 59 2.42 -0.49 -16.07
N LEU A 60 2.55 -1.77 -16.45
CA LEU A 60 2.01 -2.89 -15.69
C LEU A 60 2.93 -3.18 -14.49
N PRO A 61 2.36 -3.67 -13.36
CA PRO A 61 3.20 -4.09 -12.25
C PRO A 61 4.04 -5.29 -12.66
N PHE A 62 5.33 -5.27 -12.29
CA PHE A 62 6.24 -6.37 -12.59
C PHE A 62 6.04 -7.55 -11.63
N ASP A 63 5.49 -7.30 -10.45
CA ASP A 63 5.13 -8.32 -9.47
C ASP A 63 3.84 -7.93 -8.73
N ARG A 64 3.08 -8.92 -8.31
CA ARG A 64 1.85 -8.74 -7.52
C ARG A 64 1.86 -9.72 -6.38
N HIS A 65 1.61 -9.24 -5.17
CA HIS A 65 1.43 -10.08 -4.00
C HIS A 65 0.02 -9.93 -3.44
N ASP A 66 -0.53 -11.06 -2.98
CA ASP A 66 -1.75 -11.12 -2.19
C ASP A 66 -1.33 -11.50 -0.75
N TRP A 67 -1.51 -10.59 0.21
CA TRP A 67 -1.18 -10.81 1.62
C TRP A 67 -2.47 -11.00 2.43
N VAL A 68 -2.42 -11.81 3.48
CA VAL A 68 -3.55 -11.99 4.42
C VAL A 68 -3.12 -11.50 5.78
N VAL A 69 -3.87 -10.53 6.29
CA VAL A 69 -3.64 -9.86 7.57
C VAL A 69 -4.74 -10.28 8.53
N ASP A 70 -4.34 -10.76 9.71
CA ASP A 70 -5.23 -11.05 10.81
C ASP A 70 -5.38 -9.82 11.70
N ARG A 71 -6.61 -9.32 11.81
CA ARG A 71 -6.98 -8.21 12.69
C ARG A 71 -7.27 -8.75 14.09
N CYS A 72 -6.19 -9.03 14.83
CA CYS A 72 -6.28 -9.41 16.24
C CYS A 72 -7.17 -10.65 16.50
N GLY A 73 -7.24 -11.59 15.56
CA GLY A 73 -8.08 -12.79 15.64
C GLY A 73 -9.57 -12.57 15.37
N ILE A 74 -9.99 -11.34 15.06
CA ILE A 74 -11.40 -10.98 14.80
C ILE A 74 -11.77 -11.29 13.35
N LYS A 75 -10.89 -10.91 12.42
CA LYS A 75 -11.15 -11.03 10.98
C LYS A 75 -9.86 -11.10 10.19
N GLU A 76 -9.88 -11.93 9.15
CA GLU A 76 -8.80 -12.02 8.17
C GLU A 76 -9.13 -11.19 6.94
N ILE A 77 -8.24 -10.27 6.60
CA ILE A 77 -8.38 -9.36 5.46
C ILE A 77 -7.28 -9.63 4.46
N GLN A 78 -7.68 -9.79 3.21
CA GLN A 78 -6.74 -9.92 2.11
C GLN A 78 -6.36 -8.53 1.59
N TYR A 79 -5.06 -8.28 1.45
CA TYR A 79 -4.49 -7.12 0.79
C TYR A 79 -3.93 -7.51 -0.58
N VAL A 80 -4.04 -6.60 -1.54
CA VAL A 80 -3.43 -6.71 -2.87
C VAL A 80 -2.35 -5.64 -2.96
N ILE A 81 -1.15 -6.06 -3.33
CA ILE A 81 0.03 -5.22 -3.46
C ILE A 81 0.55 -5.36 -4.89
N ASP A 82 0.46 -4.30 -5.67
CA ASP A 82 1.06 -4.23 -7.00
C ASP A 82 2.40 -3.47 -6.91
N TYR A 83 3.49 -4.10 -7.39
CA TYR A 83 4.83 -3.51 -7.44
C TYR A 83 5.11 -2.98 -8.84
N TYR A 84 5.43 -1.68 -8.93
CA TYR A 84 5.76 -1.00 -10.18
C TYR A 84 7.21 -0.54 -10.17
N ASP A 85 7.82 -0.49 -11.35
CA ASP A 85 9.15 0.08 -11.52
C ASP A 85 9.07 1.61 -11.36
N GLY A 86 9.79 2.15 -10.38
CA GLY A 86 9.86 3.58 -10.10
C GLY A 86 10.90 4.32 -10.94
N GLY A 87 11.64 3.62 -11.81
CA GLY A 87 12.66 4.20 -12.68
C GLY A 87 14.02 4.33 -11.99
N SER A 88 14.71 5.47 -12.20
CA SER A 88 16.08 5.67 -11.73
C SER A 88 16.18 5.71 -10.20
N VAL A 89 17.10 4.93 -9.64
CA VAL A 89 17.35 4.81 -8.20
C VAL A 89 17.54 6.18 -7.54
N ASP A 90 16.70 6.52 -6.56
CA ASP A 90 16.96 7.65 -5.67
C ASP A 90 18.14 7.29 -4.73
N PRO A 91 19.28 8.01 -4.80
CA PRO A 91 20.47 7.72 -3.99
C PRO A 91 20.23 7.77 -2.48
N ARG A 92 19.17 8.45 -2.01
CA ARG A 92 18.87 8.64 -0.59
C ARG A 92 17.99 7.54 0.00
N SER A 93 16.91 7.17 -0.70
CA SER A 93 15.94 6.17 -0.19
C SER A 93 16.30 4.74 -0.56
N LYS A 94 17.15 4.54 -1.59
CA LYS A 94 17.46 3.23 -2.20
C LYS A 94 16.21 2.43 -2.64
N LEU A 95 15.04 3.07 -2.64
CA LEU A 95 13.78 2.50 -3.08
C LEU A 95 13.60 2.82 -4.56
N PHE A 96 13.39 1.78 -5.35
CA PHE A 96 13.22 1.87 -6.81
C PHE A 96 11.84 1.31 -7.22
N THR A 97 10.96 1.02 -6.26
CA THR A 97 9.63 0.44 -6.52
C THR A 97 8.52 1.33 -5.99
N ILE A 98 7.55 1.63 -6.85
CA ILE A 98 6.31 2.27 -6.45
C ILE A 98 5.34 1.16 -6.02
N LEU A 99 4.76 1.30 -4.82
CA LEU A 99 3.85 0.32 -4.23
C LEU A 99 2.41 0.81 -4.29
N ASP A 100 1.50 0.01 -4.85
CA ASP A 100 0.06 0.22 -4.74
C ASP A 100 -0.53 -0.84 -3.81
N VAL A 101 -0.60 -0.51 -2.52
CA VAL A 101 -1.13 -1.35 -1.44
C VAL A 101 -2.58 -0.99 -1.13
N ARG A 102 -3.45 -2.00 -1.10
CA ARG A 102 -4.89 -1.79 -0.88
C ARG A 102 -5.62 -3.06 -0.40
N PRO A 103 -6.68 -2.95 0.41
CA PRO A 103 -7.55 -4.09 0.75
C PRO A 103 -8.13 -4.74 -0.50
N ALA A 104 -8.38 -6.05 -0.52
CA ALA A 104 -8.97 -6.75 -1.67
C ALA A 104 -10.47 -6.46 -1.80
N ILE A 105 -11.00 -6.38 -3.02
CA ILE A 105 -12.44 -6.22 -3.28
C ILE A 105 -13.14 -7.59 -3.19
N ASN A 106 -13.06 -8.23 -2.03
CA ASN A 106 -13.71 -9.50 -1.73
C ASN A 106 -14.71 -9.39 -0.57
N ASP A 107 -14.72 -8.26 0.13
CA ASP A 107 -15.56 -7.99 1.30
C ASP A 107 -16.11 -6.55 1.24
N LEU A 108 -17.33 -6.34 1.76
CA LEU A 108 -17.97 -5.03 1.75
C LEU A 108 -17.22 -3.99 2.59
N GLY A 109 -16.62 -4.41 3.71
CA GLY A 109 -15.78 -3.56 4.55
C GLY A 109 -14.57 -3.06 3.76
N ASN A 110 -13.89 -3.96 3.05
CA ASN A 110 -12.73 -3.58 2.23
C ASN A 110 -13.09 -2.61 1.09
N ILE A 111 -14.30 -2.73 0.53
CA ILE A 111 -14.81 -1.77 -0.45
C ILE A 111 -15.02 -0.41 0.20
N TRP A 112 -15.65 -0.38 1.38
CA TRP A 112 -15.85 0.84 2.14
C TRP A 112 -14.52 1.51 2.51
N ASP A 113 -13.55 0.75 3.01
CA ASP A 113 -12.20 1.21 3.33
C ASP A 113 -11.56 1.95 2.15
N ARG A 114 -11.62 1.33 0.96
CA ARG A 114 -11.12 1.93 -0.27
C ARG A 114 -11.83 3.24 -0.62
N MET A 115 -13.14 3.30 -0.44
CA MET A 115 -13.93 4.50 -0.72
C MET A 115 -13.58 5.64 0.25
N VAL A 116 -13.42 5.34 1.54
CA VAL A 116 -13.02 6.32 2.56
C VAL A 116 -11.65 6.91 2.23
N VAL A 117 -10.66 6.07 1.93
CA VAL A 117 -9.31 6.54 1.57
C VAL A 117 -9.32 7.30 0.24
N ALA A 118 -10.06 6.84 -0.77
CA ALA A 118 -10.18 7.54 -2.04
C ALA A 118 -10.81 8.93 -1.87
N TYR A 119 -11.84 9.05 -1.04
CA TYR A 119 -12.48 10.31 -0.70
C TYR A 119 -11.53 11.28 0.02
N TRP A 120 -10.77 10.79 1.00
CA TRP A 120 -9.79 11.61 1.71
C TRP A 120 -8.63 12.04 0.81
N ARG A 121 -8.14 11.17 -0.07
CA ARG A 121 -7.13 11.54 -1.08
C ARG A 121 -7.65 12.62 -2.01
N PHE A 122 -8.86 12.46 -2.53
CA PHE A 122 -9.50 13.49 -3.35
C PHE A 122 -9.61 14.84 -2.60
N LYS A 123 -10.05 14.82 -1.34
CA LYS A 123 -10.12 16.05 -0.52
C LYS A 123 -8.76 16.69 -0.28
N PHE A 124 -7.74 15.89 -0.06
CA PHE A 124 -6.38 16.38 0.13
C PHE A 124 -5.86 17.02 -1.18
N ASP A 125 -5.92 16.28 -2.29
CA ASP A 125 -5.37 16.70 -3.59
C ASP A 125 -6.12 17.91 -4.19
N PHE A 126 -7.45 17.94 -4.09
CA PHE A 126 -8.27 18.97 -4.75
C PHE A 126 -8.70 20.12 -3.84
N LEU A 127 -8.84 19.88 -2.53
CA LEU A 127 -9.32 20.90 -1.59
C LEU A 127 -8.25 21.37 -0.60
N GLY A 128 -7.03 20.80 -0.65
CA GLY A 128 -5.95 21.11 0.29
C GLY A 128 -6.28 20.76 1.74
N MET A 129 -7.30 19.91 1.97
CA MET A 129 -7.73 19.54 3.32
C MET A 129 -6.86 18.41 3.86
N THR A 130 -6.03 18.70 4.86
CA THR A 130 -5.29 17.68 5.60
C THR A 130 -6.20 17.02 6.63
N PRO A 131 -6.46 15.71 6.54
CA PRO A 131 -7.18 15.02 7.60
C PRO A 131 -6.30 14.97 8.85
N LYS A 132 -6.87 15.29 10.02
CA LYS A 132 -6.22 15.07 11.31
C LYS A 132 -6.30 13.58 11.63
N LEU A 133 -5.42 12.80 11.01
CA LEU A 133 -5.37 11.36 11.21
C LEU A 133 -4.35 11.04 12.30
N PRO A 134 -4.61 10.04 13.14
CA PRO A 134 -3.60 9.47 14.04
C PRO A 134 -2.63 8.59 13.22
N ILE A 135 -2.03 9.14 12.17
CA ILE A 135 -0.95 8.46 11.46
C ILE A 135 0.31 8.71 12.30
N PRO A 136 1.03 7.67 12.77
CA PRO A 136 2.32 7.87 13.39
C PRO A 136 3.22 8.62 12.38
N PRO A 137 3.90 9.69 12.78
CA PRO A 137 4.69 10.50 11.85
C PRO A 137 5.65 9.60 11.10
N THR A 138 5.52 9.57 9.77
CA THR A 138 6.56 9.00 8.92
C THR A 138 7.81 9.86 9.10
N GLU A 139 9.00 9.25 9.19
CA GLU A 139 10.28 9.93 9.45
C GLU A 139 10.65 11.05 8.45
N GLY A 140 9.80 11.35 7.45
CA GLY A 140 9.94 12.45 6.48
C GLY A 140 9.01 13.65 6.68
N ASP A 141 7.99 13.61 7.56
CA ASP A 141 7.03 14.72 7.71
C ASP A 141 7.52 15.87 8.61
N ALA A 142 8.78 15.82 9.05
CA ALA A 142 9.34 16.80 9.97
C ALA A 142 9.70 18.16 9.33
N HIS A 143 9.62 18.34 8.00
CA HIS A 143 10.00 19.61 7.36
C HIS A 143 9.15 19.94 6.11
N VAL A 144 8.04 20.64 6.33
CA VAL A 144 7.56 21.64 5.36
C VAL A 144 7.37 22.95 6.13
N PRO A 145 8.37 23.84 6.14
CA PRO A 145 8.14 25.20 6.59
C PRO A 145 7.26 25.92 5.56
N HIS A 146 6.22 26.58 6.07
CA HIS A 146 5.41 27.56 5.35
C HIS A 146 6.26 28.71 4.80
#